data_AF-A0A5B9D969-F1
#
_entry.id   AF-A0A5B9D969-F1
#
_cell.length_a   1.000
_cell.length_b   1.000
_cell.length_c   1.000
_cell.angle_alpha   90.00
_cell.angle_beta   90.00
_cell.angle_gamma   90.00
#
_symmetry.space_group_name_H-M   'P 1'
#
loop_
_entity.id
_entity.type
_entity.pdbx_description
1 polymer ?
#
loop_
_entity_poly.entity_id
_entity_poly.type
_entity_poly.pdbx_seq_one_letter_code
_entity_poly.pdbx_strand_id
1 'polypeptide(L)'
;MLNMDEAIVGKKGEIIPKKKIRNIVGISPGDRVLVCASSNQLIIKKILSIDEIFELPIISAGTPSEIESELEEEGNIQKERSTNDQ
;
A
#
# COMPACT_ATOMS: atom_id res chain seq x y z
N MET A 1 5.69 -12.17 1.98
CA MET A 1 5.21 -13.10 3.02
C MET A 1 4.03 -12.46 3.73
N LEU A 2 2.87 -13.13 3.76
CA LEU A 2 1.66 -12.61 4.40
C LEU A 2 1.77 -12.82 5.91
N ASN A 3 1.69 -11.75 6.70
CA ASN A 3 1.75 -11.81 8.15
C ASN A 3 0.34 -11.71 8.72
N MET A 4 -0.09 -12.72 9.45
CA MET A 4 -1.43 -12.80 10.04
C MET A 4 -1.32 -12.94 11.55
N ASP A 5 -2.27 -12.35 12.26
CA ASP A 5 -2.48 -12.52 13.69
C ASP A 5 -3.98 -12.43 13.95
N GLU A 6 -4.47 -13.22 14.91
CA GLU A 6 -5.85 -13.08 15.39
C GLU A 6 -5.98 -11.95 16.41
N ALA A 7 -7.14 -11.29 16.41
CA ALA A 7 -7.52 -10.28 17.38
C ALA A 7 -8.99 -10.42 17.73
N ILE A 8 -9.33 -10.19 19.00
CA ILE A 8 -10.71 -10.16 19.47
C ILE A 8 -11.25 -8.75 19.28
N VAL A 9 -12.46 -8.64 18.72
CA VAL A 9 -13.18 -7.37 18.59
C VAL A 9 -13.65 -6.94 19.98
N GLY A 10 -13.25 -5.74 20.39
CA GLY A 10 -13.64 -5.17 21.67
C GLY A 10 -15.08 -4.66 21.68
N LYS A 11 -15.52 -4.15 22.83
CA LYS A 11 -16.94 -3.84 23.08
C LYS A 11 -17.51 -2.73 22.19
N LYS A 12 -16.65 -1.85 21.67
CA LYS A 12 -17.03 -0.73 20.80
C LYS A 12 -16.61 -0.99 19.35
N GLY A 13 -16.29 -2.23 18.98
CA GLY A 13 -15.80 -2.57 17.65
C GLY A 13 -14.31 -2.30 17.43
N GLU A 14 -13.55 -2.03 18.49
CA GLU A 14 -12.11 -1.82 18.41
C GLU A 14 -11.37 -3.12 18.04
N ILE A 15 -10.41 -3.01 17.12
CA ILE A 15 -9.49 -4.09 16.78
C ILE A 15 -8.09 -3.57 17.06
N ILE A 16 -7.39 -4.22 18.00
CA ILE A 16 -6.04 -3.81 18.40
C ILE A 16 -5.04 -4.75 17.72
N PRO A 17 -4.42 -4.34 16.58
CA PRO A 17 -3.41 -5.17 15.93
C PRO A 17 -2.23 -5.39 16.87
N LYS A 18 -1.70 -6.62 16.93
CA LYS A 18 -0.53 -6.94 17.77
C LYS A 18 0.70 -6.15 17.32
N LYS A 19 1.63 -5.91 18.26
CA LYS A 19 2.85 -5.11 18.03
C LYS A 19 3.63 -5.56 16.78
N LYS A 20 3.72 -6.88 16.55
CA LYS A 20 4.40 -7.45 15.38
C LYS A 20 3.80 -6.95 14.06
N ILE A 21 2.47 -7.05 13.90
CA ILE A 21 1.76 -6.59 12.69
C ILE A 21 1.89 -5.07 12.53
N ARG A 22 1.72 -4.30 13.62
CA ARG A 22 1.86 -2.84 13.57
C ARG A 22 3.23 -2.40 13.08
N ASN A 23 4.29 -3.02 13.58
CA ASN A 23 5.67 -2.70 13.18
C ASN A 23 5.92 -3.00 11.70
N ILE A 24 5.37 -4.11 11.17
CA ILE A 24 5.51 -4.47 9.75
C ILE A 24 4.81 -3.45 8.85
N VAL A 25 3.63 -2.97 9.25
CA VAL A 25 2.86 -1.97 8.49
C VAL A 25 3.35 -0.53 8.77
N GLY A 26 4.24 -0.36 9.75
CA GLY A 26 4.78 0.94 10.15
C GLY A 26 3.81 1.84 10.90
N ILE A 27 2.76 1.28 11.54
CA ILE A 27 1.74 2.07 12.25
C ILE A 27 2.11 2.24 13.74
N SER A 28 2.16 3.50 14.19
CA SER A 28 2.42 3.90 15.57
C SER A 28 1.17 4.52 16.24
N PRO A 29 1.10 4.54 17.59
CA PRO A 29 0.05 5.28 18.29
C PRO A 29 0.05 6.75 17.87
N GLY A 30 -1.11 7.26 17.46
CA GLY A 30 -1.27 8.63 16.96
C GLY A 30 -1.30 8.74 15.42
N ASP A 31 -0.87 7.71 14.70
CA ASP A 31 -0.93 7.71 13.24
C ASP A 31 -2.37 7.76 12.74
N ARG A 32 -2.56 8.48 11.63
CA ARG A 32 -3.80 8.44 10.88
C ARG A 32 -3.74 7.26 9.91
N VAL A 33 -4.83 6.50 9.85
CA VAL A 33 -4.98 5.37 8.95
C VAL A 33 -6.26 5.52 8.13
N LEU A 34 -6.22 5.00 6.91
CA LEU A 34 -7.40 4.82 6.09
C LEU A 34 -7.97 3.42 6.34
N VAL A 35 -9.26 3.34 6.66
CA VAL A 35 -9.97 2.09 6.90
C VAL A 35 -10.98 1.88 5.78
N CYS A 36 -10.80 0.81 5.01
CA CYS A 36 -11.65 0.47 3.86
C CYS A 36 -12.34 -0.87 4.11
N ALA A 37 -13.63 -0.95 3.81
CA ALA A 37 -14.36 -2.21 3.77
C ALA A 37 -14.50 -2.68 2.30
N SER A 38 -14.20 -3.95 2.06
CA SER A 38 -14.56 -4.69 0.85
C SER A 38 -15.35 -5.92 1.25
N SER A 39 -16.03 -6.59 0.31
CA SER A 39 -17.08 -7.59 0.54
C SER A 39 -16.84 -8.55 1.71
N ASN A 40 -15.60 -9.02 1.91
CA ASN A 40 -15.22 -9.93 3.01
C ASN A 40 -13.96 -9.49 3.78
N GLN A 41 -13.52 -8.23 3.65
CA GLN A 41 -12.23 -7.79 4.19
C GLN A 41 -12.28 -6.36 4.72
N LEU A 42 -11.64 -6.15 5.87
CA LEU A 42 -11.31 -4.82 6.38
C LEU A 42 -9.83 -4.55 6.07
N ILE A 43 -9.57 -3.53 5.26
CA ILE A 43 -8.22 -3.15 4.85
C ILE A 43 -7.86 -1.86 5.58
N ILE A 44 -6.73 -1.88 6.31
CA ILE A 44 -6.19 -0.72 7.01
C ILE A 44 -4.91 -0.31 6.29
N LYS A 45 -4.86 0.94 5.80
CA LYS A 45 -3.69 1.52 5.14
C LYS A 45 -3.13 2.66 5.98
N LYS A 46 -1.82 2.69 6.17
CA LYS A 46 -1.15 3.85 6.76
C LYS A 46 -1.27 5.04 5.81
N ILE A 47 -1.60 6.21 6.35
CA ILE A 47 -1.47 7.48 5.64
C ILE A 47 -0.10 8.04 5.99
N LEU A 48 0.78 8.18 4.99
CA LEU A 48 2.13 8.68 5.21
C LEU A 48 2.10 10.18 5.53
N SER A 49 3.01 10.63 6.39
CA SER A 49 3.31 12.04 6.59
C SER A 49 4.12 12.60 5.41
N ILE A 50 4.22 13.92 5.32
CA ILE A 50 5.05 14.57 4.30
C ILE A 50 6.52 14.16 4.46
N ASP A 51 7.03 14.14 5.69
CA ASP A 51 8.41 13.74 5.97
C ASP A 51 8.67 12.29 5.56
N GLU A 52 7.74 11.38 5.86
CA GLU A 52 7.83 9.97 5.44
C GLU A 52 7.84 9.82 3.92
N ILE A 53 7.09 10.67 3.19
CA ILE A 53 7.09 10.66 1.72
C ILE A 53 8.46 11.07 1.17
N PHE A 54 9.14 12.05 1.78
CA PHE A 54 10.48 12.46 1.35
C PHE A 54 11.57 11.43 1.64
N GLU A 55 11.36 10.54 2.61
CA GLU A 55 12.28 9.44 2.92
C GLU A 55 12.07 8.20 2.03
N LEU A 56 11.02 8.17 1.21
CA LEU A 56 10.78 7.06 0.30
C LEU A 56 11.93 6.96 -0.73
N PRO A 57 12.33 5.73 -1.09
CA PRO A 57 13.33 5.55 -2.14
C PRO A 57 12.81 6.14 -3.45
N ILE A 58 13.69 6.86 -4.15
CA ILE A 58 13.39 7.38 -5.48
C ILE A 58 13.21 6.17 -6.42
N ILE A 59 12.00 6.01 -6.94
CA ILE A 59 11.64 4.92 -7.86
C ILE A 59 11.90 5.26 -9.33
N SER A 60 11.92 6.54 -9.67
CA SER A 60 12.25 7.06 -11.00
C SER A 60 12.69 8.53 -10.89
N ALA A 61 13.51 8.98 -11.84
CA ALA A 61 14.03 10.34 -11.89
C ALA A 61 13.69 10.97 -13.25
N GLY A 62 13.09 12.16 -13.23
CA GLY A 62 12.66 12.87 -14.42
C GLY A 62 11.59 13.90 -14.10
N THR A 63 11.11 14.60 -15.11
CA THR A 63 9.89 15.41 -14.99
C THR A 63 8.66 14.50 -14.98
N PRO A 64 7.52 14.96 -14.42
CA PRO A 64 6.28 14.17 -14.46
C PRO A 64 5.89 13.69 -15.86
N SER A 65 6.10 14.54 -16.88
CA SER A 65 5.77 14.21 -18.27
C SER A 65 6.67 13.12 -18.87
N GLU A 66 7.97 13.12 -18.53
CA GLU A 66 8.91 12.08 -18.98
C GLU A 66 8.54 10.74 -18.35
N ILE A 67 8.26 10.74 -17.03
CA ILE A 67 7.87 9.55 -16.28
C ILE A 67 6.55 8.97 -16.78
N GLU A 68 5.55 9.82 -17.06
CA GLU A 68 4.26 9.38 -17.62
C GLU A 68 4.45 8.71 -18.99
N SER A 69 5.30 9.27 -19.84
CA SER A 69 5.58 8.72 -21.17
C SER A 69 6.26 7.35 -21.09
N GLU A 70 7.26 7.21 -20.22
CA GLU A 70 7.95 5.92 -19.98
C GLU A 70 6.98 4.83 -19.49
N LEU A 71 6.08 5.17 -18.56
CA LEU A 71 5.09 4.23 -18.04
C LEU A 71 4.07 3.77 -19.10
N GLU A 72 3.67 4.66 -20.00
CA GLU A 72 2.78 4.32 -21.12
C GLU A 72 3.45 3.38 -22.12
N GLU A 73 4.71 3.65 -22.47
CA GLU A 73 5.50 2.79 -23.36
C GLU A 73 5.66 1.38 -22.78
N GLU A 74 6.06 1.26 -21.50
CA GLU A 74 6.16 -0.03 -20.83
C GLU A 74 4.82 -0.76 -20.78
N GLY A 75 3.73 -0.04 -20.51
CA GLY A 75 2.38 -0.58 -20.49
C GLY A 75 1.95 -1.16 -21.84
N ASN A 76 2.34 -0.53 -22.95
CA ASN A 76 2.04 -1.02 -24.29
C ASN A 76 2.87 -2.27 -24.63
N ILE A 77 4.16 -2.29 -24.30
CA ILE A 77 5.03 -3.46 -24.49
C ILE A 77 4.49 -4.69 -23.74
N GLN A 78 3.98 -4.52 -22.52
CA GLN A 78 3.40 -5.63 -21.74
C GLN A 78 2.12 -6.17 -22.36
N LYS A 79 1.28 -5.30 -22.94
CA LYS A 79 0.06 -5.72 -23.64
C LYS A 79 0.39 -6.53 -24.89
N GLU A 80 1.33 -6.07 -25.71
CA GLU A 80 1.76 -6.76 -26.94
C GLU A 80 2.32 -8.15 -26.64
N ARG A 81 3.15 -8.28 -25.59
CA ARG A 81 3.66 -9.58 -25.13
C ARG A 81 2.54 -10.52 -24.68
N SER A 82 1.55 -9.99 -23.97
CA SER A 82 0.41 -10.79 -23.49
C SER A 82 -0.50 -11.31 -24.61
N THR A 83 -0.55 -10.61 -25.75
CA THR A 83 -1.31 -11.03 -26.94
C THR A 83 -0.56 -12.00 -27.84
N ASN A 84 0.77 -12.03 -27.81
CA ASN A 84 1.59 -12.94 -28.64
C ASN A 84 1.79 -14.33 -28.01
N ASP A 85 1.44 -14.51 -26.74
CA ASP A 85 1.51 -15.78 -26.02
C ASP A 85 0.16 -16.57 -26.03
N GLN A 86 -0.82 -16.15 -26.84
CA GLN A 86 -2.09 -16.87 -27.11
C GLN A 86 -2.14 -17.41 -28.54
#